data_AF-A0A382BIH7-F1
#
_entry.id   AF-A0A382BIH7-F1
#
_cell.length_a   1.000
_cell.length_b   1.000
_cell.length_c   1.000
_cell.angle_alpha   90.00
_cell.angle_beta   90.00
_cell.angle_gamma   90.00
#
_symmetry.space_group_name_H-M   'P 1'
#
loop_
_entity.id
_entity.type
_entity.pdbx_description
1 polymer ?
#
loop_
_entity_poly.entity_id
_entity_poly.type
_entity_poly.pdbx_seq_one_letter_code
_entity_poly.pdbx_strand_id
1 'polypeptide(L)'
;MAVYTKVTKKELQKFIANYKIGNLLSFHGIKEGVENTNYLLKTETGSYILTIYEKRVRKKDIPFFLSFMKYLFLKKINCPLPIPRKDGKNLGVIKKKSASITTFITGKNLSNISQKNCFTLGKVIAKMHLASRNFKLKRSNDLSINEWEKILSACKKRISPLTFNQLSQEINFLKNSWPKKLPKGIVHTDLFPDNVFFKNNRITG
;
A
#
# COMPACT_ATOMS: atom_id res chain seq x y z
N MET A 1 -8.51 1.27 15.76
CA MET A 1 -7.07 1.31 16.13
C MET A 1 -6.32 0.35 15.19
N ALA A 2 -5.42 0.84 14.33
CA ALA A 2 -4.80 0.06 13.24
C ALA A 2 -3.69 -0.93 13.65
N VAL A 3 -3.34 -0.99 14.94
CA VAL A 3 -2.32 -1.92 15.46
C VAL A 3 -2.99 -3.21 15.91
N TYR A 4 -3.16 -4.14 14.98
CA TYR A 4 -3.77 -5.46 15.23
C TYR A 4 -2.78 -6.44 15.86
N THR A 5 -1.51 -6.39 15.44
CA THR A 5 -0.45 -7.29 15.89
C THR A 5 0.52 -6.54 16.81
N LYS A 6 0.31 -6.66 18.13
CA LYS A 6 1.26 -6.12 19.11
C LYS A 6 2.56 -6.96 19.13
N VAL A 7 3.70 -6.28 18.97
CA VAL A 7 5.05 -6.87 19.06
C VAL A 7 5.81 -6.27 20.23
N THR A 8 6.59 -7.11 20.90
CA THR A 8 7.49 -6.70 21.98
C THR A 8 8.81 -6.18 21.43
N LYS A 9 9.56 -5.40 22.22
CA LYS A 9 10.90 -4.93 21.87
C LYS A 9 11.84 -6.10 21.51
N LYS A 10 11.80 -7.19 22.28
CA LYS A 10 12.63 -8.39 22.07
C LYS A 10 12.32 -9.10 20.74
N GLU A 11 11.04 -9.29 20.41
CA GLU A 11 10.62 -9.86 19.12
C GLU A 11 11.09 -8.99 17.95
N LEU A 12 10.96 -7.67 18.09
CA LEU A 12 11.32 -6.72 17.05
C LEU A 12 12.84 -6.62 16.85
N GLN A 13 13.63 -6.63 17.92
CA GLN A 13 15.09 -6.70 17.86
C GLN A 13 15.56 -7.97 17.12
N LYS A 14 14.98 -9.14 17.46
CA LYS A 14 15.28 -10.40 16.76
C LYS A 14 14.92 -10.33 15.27
N PHE A 15 13.82 -9.68 14.92
CA PHE A 15 13.42 -9.49 13.53
C PHE A 15 14.40 -8.58 12.77
N ILE A 16 14.74 -7.42 13.35
CA ILE A 16 15.60 -6.39 12.76
C ILE A 16 17.05 -6.87 12.58
N ALA A 17 17.54 -7.79 13.43
CA ALA A 17 18.87 -8.38 13.30
C ALA A 17 19.13 -9.02 11.91
N ASN A 18 18.07 -9.36 11.17
CA ASN A 18 18.14 -9.89 9.80
C ASN A 18 18.32 -8.80 8.72
N TYR A 19 18.38 -7.52 9.07
CA TYR A 19 18.49 -6.38 8.15
C TYR A 19 19.76 -5.59 8.43
N LYS A 20 20.26 -4.86 7.42
CA LYS A 20 21.44 -3.98 7.55
C LYS A 20 21.03 -2.55 7.93
N ILE A 21 20.30 -2.41 9.04
CA ILE A 21 19.77 -1.10 9.50
C ILE A 21 20.24 -0.72 10.92
N GLY A 22 21.21 -1.43 11.49
CA GLY A 22 21.71 -1.19 12.85
C GLY A 22 20.73 -1.65 13.94
N ASN A 23 21.05 -1.33 15.19
CA ASN A 23 20.23 -1.72 16.34
C ASN A 23 18.95 -0.88 16.45
N LEU A 24 17.92 -1.48 17.03
CA LEU A 24 16.66 -0.80 17.34
C LEU A 24 16.86 0.12 18.56
N LEU A 25 16.65 1.42 18.36
CA LEU A 25 16.67 2.43 19.42
C LEU A 25 15.28 2.58 20.04
N SER A 26 14.25 2.80 19.21
CA SER A 26 12.86 2.92 19.65
C SER A 26 11.88 2.51 18.54
N PHE A 27 10.63 2.21 18.91
CA PHE A 27 9.57 1.91 17.96
C PHE A 27 8.21 2.39 18.47
N HIS A 28 7.36 2.82 17.55
CA HIS A 28 6.01 3.31 17.86
C HIS A 28 5.00 2.74 16.88
N GLY A 29 3.88 2.22 17.39
CA GLY A 29 2.79 1.74 16.55
C GLY A 29 2.03 2.91 15.92
N ILE A 30 1.85 2.85 14.60
CA ILE A 30 1.07 3.83 13.84
C ILE A 30 -0.40 3.41 13.92
N LYS A 31 -1.24 4.28 14.47
CA LYS A 31 -2.67 3.99 14.70
C LYS A 31 -3.55 4.29 13.49
N GLU A 32 -2.99 4.96 12.48
CA GLU A 32 -3.61 5.30 11.20
C GLU A 32 -3.55 4.11 10.23
N GLY A 33 -4.55 4.02 9.36
CA GLY A 33 -4.75 2.91 8.42
C GLY A 33 -5.79 1.88 8.87
N VAL A 34 -6.18 0.99 7.95
CA VAL A 34 -7.29 0.05 8.16
C VAL A 34 -6.95 -1.40 7.85
N GLU A 35 -5.78 -1.67 7.26
CA GLU A 35 -5.49 -3.00 6.70
C GLU A 35 -4.30 -3.71 7.32
N ASN A 36 -3.25 -2.98 7.71
CA ASN A 36 -1.99 -3.57 8.17
C ASN A 36 -1.55 -2.97 9.49
N THR A 37 -0.82 -3.75 10.28
CA THR A 37 -0.15 -3.20 11.46
C THR A 37 1.14 -2.53 11.03
N ASN A 38 1.27 -1.22 11.25
CA ASN A 38 2.47 -0.46 10.93
C ASN A 38 3.19 0.03 12.19
N TYR A 39 4.52 -0.04 12.16
CA TYR A 39 5.39 0.49 13.21
C TYR A 39 6.44 1.42 12.60
N LEU A 40 6.57 2.62 13.16
CA LEU A 40 7.74 3.47 12.95
C LEU A 40 8.90 2.92 13.77
N LEU A 41 10.00 2.61 13.11
CA LEU A 41 11.25 2.16 13.70
C LEU A 41 12.26 3.28 13.70
N LYS A 42 12.92 3.51 14.83
CA LYS A 42 14.14 4.32 14.93
C LYS A 42 15.31 3.38 15.21
N THR A 43 16.33 3.48 14.37
CA THR A 43 17.53 2.64 14.44
C THR A 43 18.77 3.53 14.36
N GLU A 44 19.94 2.96 14.61
CA GLU A 44 21.23 3.66 14.49
C GLU A 44 21.48 4.23 13.08
N THR A 45 20.91 3.62 12.04
CA THR A 45 21.12 4.07 10.64
C THR A 45 20.01 4.99 10.12
N GLY A 46 18.96 5.22 10.90
CA GLY A 46 17.84 6.06 10.49
C GLY A 46 16.47 5.51 10.85
N SER A 47 15.45 6.03 10.15
CA SER A 47 14.04 5.72 10.39
C SER A 47 13.47 4.81 9.30
N TYR A 48 12.63 3.87 9.71
CA TYR A 48 12.04 2.88 8.82
C TYR A 48 10.58 2.59 9.19
N ILE A 49 9.82 2.03 8.27
CA ILE A 49 8.47 1.53 8.53
C ILE A 49 8.49 0.00 8.46
N LEU A 50 8.11 -0.65 9.56
CA LEU A 50 7.75 -2.06 9.57
C LEU A 50 6.26 -2.18 9.26
N THR A 51 5.93 -2.98 8.27
CA THR A 51 4.55 -3.39 7.96
C THR A 51 4.40 -4.87 8.23
N ILE A 52 3.43 -5.23 9.07
CA ILE A 52 3.00 -6.61 9.30
C ILE A 52 1.70 -6.79 8.53
N TYR A 53 1.72 -7.69 7.54
CA TYR A 53 0.60 -7.92 6.65
C TYR A 53 -0.48 -8.74 7.34
N GLU A 54 -1.67 -8.15 7.47
CA GLU A 54 -2.82 -8.80 8.10
C GLU A 54 -3.67 -9.57 7.08
N LYS A 55 -4.77 -10.18 7.55
CA LYS A 55 -5.58 -11.16 6.80
C LYS A 55 -6.09 -10.68 5.43
N ARG A 56 -6.26 -9.38 5.21
CA ARG A 56 -6.77 -8.84 3.93
C ARG A 56 -5.76 -8.97 2.80
N VAL A 57 -4.46 -8.98 3.11
CA VAL A 57 -3.41 -9.07 2.07
C VAL A 57 -3.06 -10.53 1.81
N ARG A 58 -3.31 -10.98 0.58
CA ARG A 58 -2.91 -12.33 0.15
C ARG A 58 -1.39 -12.43 0.13
N LYS A 59 -0.81 -13.38 0.88
CA LYS A 59 0.64 -13.56 0.98
C LYS A 59 1.35 -13.64 -0.39
N LYS A 60 0.71 -14.27 -1.38
CA LYS A 60 1.22 -14.41 -2.75
C LYS A 60 1.32 -13.08 -3.53
N ASP A 61 0.58 -12.06 -3.13
CA ASP A 61 0.56 -10.75 -3.79
C ASP A 61 1.63 -9.81 -3.23
N ILE A 62 2.12 -10.05 -2.00
CA ILE A 62 3.10 -9.18 -1.36
C ILE A 62 4.39 -8.99 -2.20
N PRO A 63 4.97 -10.05 -2.82
CA PRO A 63 6.11 -9.88 -3.71
C PRO A 63 5.85 -8.92 -4.88
N PHE A 64 4.63 -8.84 -5.41
CA PHE A 64 4.28 -7.88 -6.46
C PHE A 64 4.42 -6.45 -5.95
N PHE A 65 3.81 -6.12 -4.79
CA PHE A 65 3.85 -4.77 -4.22
C PHE A 65 5.27 -4.32 -3.90
N LEU A 66 6.06 -5.17 -3.22
CA LEU A 66 7.45 -4.85 -2.86
C LEU A 66 8.33 -4.69 -4.11
N SER A 67 8.17 -5.57 -5.10
CA SER A 67 8.95 -5.48 -6.34
C SER A 67 8.58 -4.24 -7.15
N PHE A 68 7.30 -3.87 -7.17
CA PHE A 68 6.84 -2.68 -7.88
C PHE A 68 7.32 -1.39 -7.20
N MET A 69 7.26 -1.28 -5.87
CA MET A 69 7.84 -0.16 -5.12
C MET A 69 9.35 -0.02 -5.40
N LYS A 70 10.11 -1.11 -5.34
CA LYS A 70 11.54 -1.10 -5.68
C LYS A 70 11.76 -0.63 -7.13
N TYR A 71 10.96 -1.10 -8.07
CA TYR A 71 11.06 -0.72 -9.47
C TYR A 71 10.76 0.78 -9.69
N LEU A 72 9.71 1.31 -9.06
CA LEU A 72 9.38 2.74 -9.11
C LEU A 72 10.50 3.61 -8.55
N PHE A 73 11.07 3.22 -7.41
CA PHE A 73 12.22 3.90 -6.82
C PHE A 73 13.41 3.95 -7.79
N LEU A 74 13.75 2.84 -8.45
CA LEU A 74 14.81 2.80 -9.47
C LEU A 74 14.51 3.66 -10.70
N LYS A 75 13.23 3.93 -10.97
CA LYS A 75 12.78 4.87 -12.01
C LYS A 75 12.69 6.32 -11.52
N LYS A 76 13.26 6.63 -10.35
CA LYS A 76 13.27 7.97 -9.73
C LYS A 76 11.86 8.50 -9.45
N ILE A 77 10.94 7.59 -9.12
CA ILE A 77 9.60 7.93 -8.64
C ILE A 77 9.62 7.78 -7.12
N ASN A 78 9.27 8.86 -6.42
CA ASN A 78 9.27 8.91 -4.97
C ASN A 78 8.22 7.94 -4.41
N CYS A 79 8.66 6.95 -3.67
CA CYS A 79 7.84 6.02 -2.90
C CYS A 79 8.73 5.34 -1.83
N PRO A 80 8.14 4.67 -0.83
CA PRO A 80 8.91 3.85 0.10
C PRO A 80 9.73 2.78 -0.63
N LEU A 81 11.01 2.63 -0.26
CA LEU A 81 11.90 1.59 -0.78
C LEU A 81 11.92 0.40 0.18
N PRO A 82 11.56 -0.82 -0.27
CA PRO A 82 11.74 -2.03 0.53
C PRO A 82 13.20 -2.30 0.87
N ILE A 83 13.48 -2.50 2.16
CA ILE A 83 14.81 -2.83 2.67
C ILE A 83 14.99 -4.35 2.57
N PRO A 84 15.99 -4.84 1.81
CA PRO A 84 16.27 -6.26 1.73
C PRO A 84 16.85 -6.76 3.06
N ARG A 85 16.50 -8.00 3.41
CA ARG A 85 17.16 -8.76 4.46
C ARG A 85 18.58 -9.13 4.01
N LYS A 86 19.40 -9.53 4.98
CA LYS A 86 20.77 -10.04 4.78
C LYS A 86 20.80 -11.29 3.87
N ASP A 87 19.72 -12.07 3.83
CA ASP A 87 19.54 -13.23 2.94
C ASP A 87 19.04 -12.87 1.52
N GLY A 88 18.96 -11.58 1.20
CA GLY A 88 18.52 -11.07 -0.11
C GLY A 88 17.00 -11.03 -0.32
N LYS A 89 16.20 -11.59 0.59
CA LYS A 89 14.73 -11.56 0.51
C LYS A 89 14.18 -10.25 1.06
N ASN A 90 13.03 -9.80 0.56
CA ASN A 90 12.35 -8.59 1.08
C ASN A 90 11.28 -8.90 2.16
N LEU A 91 11.02 -10.18 2.42
CA LEU A 91 10.00 -10.63 3.36
C LEU A 91 10.61 -11.40 4.51
N GLY A 92 10.25 -11.00 5.73
CA GLY A 92 10.43 -11.77 6.94
C GLY A 92 9.11 -12.29 7.49
N VAL A 93 9.19 -12.96 8.65
CA VAL A 93 8.03 -13.44 9.39
C VAL A 93 8.11 -12.94 10.82
N ILE A 94 7.01 -12.39 11.35
CA ILE A 94 6.85 -12.01 12.74
C ILE A 94 5.48 -12.50 13.23
N LYS A 95 5.45 -13.20 14.37
CA LYS A 95 4.23 -13.82 14.92
C LYS A 95 3.41 -14.60 13.87
N LYS A 96 4.09 -15.41 13.06
CA LYS A 96 3.53 -16.22 11.95
C LYS A 96 2.93 -15.42 10.78
N LYS A 97 3.09 -14.10 10.75
CA LYS A 97 2.62 -13.21 9.67
C LYS A 97 3.79 -12.72 8.83
N SER A 98 3.53 -12.47 7.54
CA SER A 98 4.54 -11.88 6.66
C SER A 98 4.78 -10.44 7.07
N ALA A 99 6.02 -9.98 7.00
CA ALA A 99 6.37 -8.60 7.32
C ALA A 99 7.53 -8.10 6.44
N SER A 100 7.54 -6.80 6.18
CA SER A 100 8.60 -6.12 5.43
C SER A 100 8.98 -4.83 6.11
N ILE A 101 10.21 -4.38 5.85
CA ILE A 101 10.68 -3.06 6.25
C ILE A 101 10.83 -2.20 4.99
N THR A 102 10.37 -0.95 5.06
CA THR A 102 10.58 0.05 4.02
C THR A 102 11.26 1.30 4.60
N THR A 103 11.88 2.11 3.74
CA THR A 103 12.41 3.42 4.15
C THR A 103 11.29 4.32 4.67
N PHE A 104 11.59 5.13 5.68
CA PHE A 104 10.69 6.20 6.10
C PHE A 104 10.71 7.35 5.08
N ILE A 105 9.52 7.80 4.67
CA ILE A 105 9.37 8.99 3.82
C ILE A 105 9.09 10.20 4.69
N THR A 106 9.92 11.25 4.56
CA THR A 106 9.64 12.51 5.26
C THR A 106 8.57 13.30 4.53
N GLY A 107 7.67 13.92 5.28
CA GLY A 107 6.58 14.73 4.74
C GLY A 107 5.32 14.50 5.56
N LYS A 108 4.22 15.09 5.11
CA LYS A 108 2.89 14.88 5.67
C LYS A 108 1.84 14.94 4.56
N ASN A 109 0.73 14.25 4.77
CA ASN A 109 -0.47 14.51 3.99
C ASN A 109 -0.97 15.95 4.20
N LEU A 110 -1.76 16.44 3.25
CA LEU A 110 -2.37 17.77 3.33
C LEU A 110 -3.86 17.63 3.59
N SER A 111 -4.38 18.39 4.56
CA SER A 111 -5.82 18.51 4.79
C SER A 111 -6.51 19.36 3.71
N ASN A 112 -5.83 20.41 3.23
CA ASN A 112 -6.33 21.31 2.19
C ASN A 112 -5.49 21.12 0.91
N ILE A 113 -6.13 20.62 -0.14
CA ILE A 113 -5.48 20.32 -1.42
C ILE A 113 -5.77 21.45 -2.40
N SER A 114 -4.72 22.13 -2.89
CA SER A 114 -4.88 23.15 -3.93
C SER A 114 -4.86 22.54 -5.34
N GLN A 115 -5.32 23.31 -6.34
CA GLN A 115 -5.19 22.95 -7.75
C GLN A 115 -3.74 22.65 -8.16
N LYS A 116 -2.77 23.38 -7.60
CA LYS A 116 -1.32 23.15 -7.84
C LYS A 116 -0.86 21.80 -7.30
N ASN A 117 -1.41 21.35 -6.18
CA ASN A 117 -1.14 20.01 -5.64
C ASN A 117 -1.70 18.93 -6.58
N CYS A 118 -2.96 19.07 -7.02
CA CYS A 118 -3.57 18.14 -7.97
C CYS A 118 -2.79 18.03 -9.28
N PHE A 119 -2.37 19.16 -9.85
CA PHE A 119 -1.55 19.19 -11.06
C PHE A 119 -0.20 18.48 -10.87
N THR A 120 0.45 18.69 -9.73
CA THR A 120 1.72 18.03 -9.39
C THR A 120 1.52 16.52 -9.21
N LEU A 121 0.44 16.11 -8.54
CA LEU A 121 0.08 14.71 -8.37
C LEU A 121 -0.21 14.02 -9.70
N GLY A 122 -0.96 14.67 -10.61
CA GLY A 122 -1.21 14.16 -11.95
C GLY A 122 0.07 13.85 -12.73
N LYS A 123 1.09 14.72 -12.62
CA LYS A 123 2.42 14.46 -13.23
C LYS A 123 3.10 13.22 -12.63
N VAL A 124 3.00 13.01 -11.31
CA VAL A 124 3.59 11.84 -10.64
C VAL A 124 2.87 10.55 -11.06
N ILE A 125 1.54 10.56 -11.09
CA ILE A 125 0.72 9.42 -11.53
C ILE A 125 1.03 9.05 -12.98
N ALA A 126 1.11 10.04 -13.88
CA ALA A 126 1.46 9.80 -15.28
C ALA A 126 2.85 9.16 -15.41
N LYS A 127 3.85 9.66 -14.67
CA LYS A 127 5.19 9.05 -14.64
C LYS A 127 5.15 7.61 -14.13
N MET A 128 4.37 7.31 -13.09
CA MET A 128 4.16 5.96 -12.57
C MET A 128 3.57 5.03 -13.64
N HIS A 129 2.50 5.45 -14.32
CA HIS A 129 1.87 4.67 -15.38
C HIS A 129 2.81 4.41 -16.57
N LEU A 130 3.59 5.43 -16.98
CA LEU A 130 4.56 5.27 -18.07
C LEU A 130 5.71 4.33 -17.67
N ALA A 131 6.24 4.48 -16.45
CA ALA A 131 7.31 3.62 -15.96
C ALA A 131 6.87 2.16 -15.85
N SER A 132 5.62 1.90 -15.45
CA SER A 132 5.09 0.56 -15.20
C SER A 132 4.91 -0.29 -16.46
N ARG A 133 4.94 0.31 -17.67
CA ARG A 133 4.83 -0.41 -18.96
C ARG A 133 5.84 -1.54 -19.13
N ASN A 134 7.05 -1.37 -18.59
CA ASN A 134 8.14 -2.34 -18.70
C ASN A 134 8.29 -3.26 -17.47
N PHE A 135 7.38 -3.16 -16.49
CA PHE A 135 7.41 -4.01 -15.31
C PHE A 135 6.74 -5.37 -15.61
N LYS A 136 7.44 -6.46 -15.27
CA LYS A 136 7.07 -7.81 -15.74
C LYS A 136 6.00 -8.52 -14.91
N LEU A 137 5.93 -8.25 -13.60
CA LEU A 137 4.98 -8.93 -12.73
C LEU A 137 3.57 -8.40 -12.98
N LYS A 138 2.58 -9.28 -12.84
CA LYS A 138 1.16 -8.95 -13.00
C LYS A 138 0.40 -9.33 -11.73
N ARG A 139 -0.60 -8.54 -11.39
CA ARG A 139 -1.59 -8.81 -10.35
C ARG A 139 -2.95 -8.39 -10.88
N SER A 140 -3.96 -9.26 -10.77
CA SER A 140 -5.33 -8.87 -11.07
C SER A 140 -5.86 -7.91 -10.00
N ASN A 141 -6.68 -6.95 -10.41
CA ASN A 141 -7.41 -6.12 -9.47
C ASN A 141 -8.57 -6.94 -8.87
N ASP A 142 -8.44 -7.27 -7.59
CA ASP A 142 -9.41 -8.00 -6.76
C ASP A 142 -10.54 -7.14 -6.20
N LEU A 143 -10.65 -5.89 -6.66
CA LEU A 143 -11.74 -4.96 -6.38
C LEU A 143 -12.35 -4.38 -7.67
N SER A 144 -12.22 -5.10 -8.78
CA SER A 144 -12.81 -4.71 -10.07
C SER A 144 -14.20 -5.33 -10.30
N ILE A 145 -14.79 -5.07 -11.45
CA ILE A 145 -16.15 -5.43 -11.87
C ILE A 145 -16.54 -6.89 -11.62
N ASN A 146 -15.56 -7.81 -11.68
CA ASN A 146 -15.77 -9.24 -11.44
C ASN A 146 -16.03 -9.59 -9.97
N GLU A 147 -15.65 -8.71 -9.03
CA GLU A 147 -15.75 -8.96 -7.58
C GLU A 147 -16.93 -8.21 -6.94
N TRP A 148 -17.50 -7.21 -7.60
CA TRP A 148 -18.52 -6.33 -7.02
C TRP A 148 -19.81 -7.04 -6.63
N GLU A 149 -20.31 -7.97 -7.44
CA GLU A 149 -21.51 -8.77 -7.10
C GLU A 149 -21.29 -9.62 -5.85
N LYS A 150 -20.09 -10.20 -5.71
CA LYS A 150 -19.72 -11.00 -4.55
C LYS A 150 -19.65 -10.13 -3.29
N ILE A 151 -19.09 -8.92 -3.41
CA ILE A 151 -19.04 -7.93 -2.32
C ILE A 151 -20.46 -7.52 -1.92
N LEU A 152 -21.32 -7.15 -2.89
CA LEU A 152 -22.72 -6.77 -2.62
C LEU A 152 -23.49 -7.92 -1.95
N SER A 153 -23.33 -9.14 -2.45
CA SER A 153 -23.96 -10.34 -1.88
C SER A 153 -23.55 -10.58 -0.42
N ALA A 154 -22.28 -10.37 -0.08
CA ALA A 154 -21.79 -10.46 1.30
C ALA A 154 -22.40 -9.39 2.23
N CYS A 155 -22.86 -8.27 1.67
CA CYS A 155 -23.51 -7.18 2.39
C CYS A 155 -25.04 -7.34 2.50
N LYS A 156 -25.68 -8.31 1.83
CA LYS A 156 -27.15 -8.43 1.73
C LYS A 156 -27.89 -8.36 3.06
N LYS A 157 -27.35 -8.96 4.12
CA LYS A 157 -27.96 -8.97 5.48
C LYS A 157 -27.70 -7.68 6.29
N ARG A 158 -26.88 -6.76 5.79
CA ARG A 158 -26.43 -5.54 6.49
C ARG A 158 -26.99 -4.26 5.88
N ILE A 159 -27.69 -4.35 4.76
CA ILE A 159 -28.28 -3.21 4.04
C ILE A 159 -29.76 -3.48 3.79
N SER A 160 -30.52 -2.42 3.53
CA SER A 160 -31.96 -2.56 3.22
C SER A 160 -32.16 -3.28 1.87
N PRO A 161 -33.30 -3.98 1.68
CA PRO A 161 -33.65 -4.56 0.38
C PRO A 161 -33.67 -3.54 -0.76
N LEU A 162 -34.13 -2.30 -0.48
CA LEU A 162 -34.13 -1.21 -1.45
C LEU A 162 -32.71 -0.87 -1.92
N THR A 163 -31.79 -0.64 -0.98
CA THR A 163 -30.39 -0.33 -1.28
C THR A 163 -29.70 -1.48 -2.02
N PHE A 164 -29.97 -2.73 -1.62
CA PHE A 164 -29.43 -3.90 -2.32
C PHE A 164 -29.88 -3.94 -3.78
N ASN A 165 -31.17 -3.70 -4.04
CA ASN A 165 -31.73 -3.71 -5.39
C ASN A 165 -31.15 -2.58 -6.26
N GLN A 166 -31.03 -1.37 -5.72
CA GLN A 166 -30.42 -0.22 -6.41
C GLN A 166 -28.96 -0.51 -6.79
N LEU A 167 -28.15 -1.00 -5.85
CA LEU A 167 -26.74 -1.35 -6.11
C LEU A 167 -26.62 -2.51 -7.11
N SER A 168 -27.52 -3.49 -7.06
CA SER A 168 -27.55 -4.60 -8.01
C SER A 168 -27.81 -4.12 -9.44
N GLN A 169 -28.80 -3.23 -9.62
CA GLN A 169 -29.10 -2.62 -10.92
C GLN A 169 -27.90 -1.81 -11.45
N GLU A 170 -27.26 -1.01 -10.60
CA GLU A 170 -26.09 -0.23 -10.99
C GLU A 170 -24.90 -1.12 -11.38
N ILE A 171 -24.61 -2.17 -10.61
CA ILE A 171 -23.56 -3.13 -10.95
C ILE A 171 -23.84 -3.81 -12.29
N ASN A 172 -25.09 -4.19 -12.57
CA ASN A 172 -25.48 -4.76 -13.85
C ASN A 172 -25.27 -3.78 -15.01
N PHE A 173 -25.66 -2.53 -14.84
CA PHE A 173 -25.41 -1.47 -15.82
C PHE A 173 -23.92 -1.29 -16.10
N LEU A 174 -23.10 -1.18 -15.05
CA LEU A 174 -21.64 -1.00 -15.16
C LEU A 174 -20.96 -2.23 -15.79
N LYS A 175 -21.44 -3.45 -15.52
CA LYS A 175 -20.94 -4.69 -16.14
C LYS A 175 -21.14 -4.69 -17.64
N ASN A 176 -22.34 -4.31 -18.08
CA ASN A 176 -22.70 -4.29 -19.50
C ASN A 176 -21.96 -3.17 -20.25
N SER A 177 -21.72 -2.05 -19.58
CA SER A 177 -21.06 -0.86 -20.15
C SER A 177 -19.55 -0.81 -19.89
N TRP A 178 -18.95 -1.84 -19.30
CA TRP A 178 -17.55 -1.79 -18.85
C TRP A 178 -16.58 -1.61 -20.03
N PRO A 179 -15.70 -0.59 -20.01
CA PRO A 179 -14.82 -0.32 -21.15
C PRO A 179 -13.76 -1.41 -21.31
N LYS A 180 -13.72 -2.05 -22.48
CA LYS A 180 -12.78 -3.15 -22.79
C LYS A 180 -11.52 -2.72 -23.54
N LYS A 181 -11.57 -1.57 -24.23
CA LYS A 181 -10.55 -1.10 -25.20
C LYS A 181 -9.71 0.10 -24.69
N LEU A 182 -9.69 0.37 -23.40
CA LEU A 182 -8.81 1.41 -22.83
C LEU A 182 -7.38 0.89 -22.62
N PRO A 183 -6.37 1.79 -22.61
CA PRO A 183 -5.02 1.43 -22.21
C PRO A 183 -4.99 0.78 -20.82
N LYS A 184 -4.21 -0.30 -20.68
CA LYS A 184 -4.08 -1.05 -19.43
C LYS A 184 -2.64 -0.95 -18.92
N GLY A 185 -2.50 -0.92 -17.60
CA GLY A 185 -1.21 -0.85 -16.93
C GLY A 185 -1.38 -1.01 -15.43
N ILE A 186 -0.27 -0.92 -14.69
CA ILE A 186 -0.35 -0.93 -13.23
C ILE A 186 -0.78 0.45 -12.75
N VAL A 187 -1.78 0.45 -11.88
CA VAL A 187 -2.37 1.62 -11.22
C VAL A 187 -2.24 1.45 -9.70
N HIS A 188 -2.29 2.55 -8.94
CA HIS A 188 -2.20 2.51 -7.47
C HIS A 188 -3.45 1.90 -6.82
N THR A 189 -4.63 2.08 -7.43
CA THR A 189 -5.95 1.61 -6.95
C THR A 189 -6.45 2.17 -5.61
N ASP A 190 -5.68 3.02 -4.93
CA ASP A 190 -5.98 3.52 -3.58
C ASP A 190 -5.31 4.87 -3.29
N LEU A 191 -5.27 5.76 -4.29
CA LEU A 191 -4.50 7.02 -4.20
C LEU A 191 -5.36 8.15 -3.64
N PHE A 192 -5.50 8.16 -2.31
CA PHE A 192 -6.20 9.18 -1.53
C PHE A 192 -5.21 10.21 -0.95
N PRO A 193 -5.68 11.38 -0.45
CA PRO A 193 -4.81 12.43 0.08
C PRO A 193 -3.91 12.01 1.25
N ASP A 194 -4.36 11.05 2.06
CA ASP A 194 -3.60 10.45 3.16
C ASP A 194 -2.46 9.52 2.68
N ASN A 195 -2.52 9.06 1.42
CA ASN A 195 -1.48 8.27 0.76
C ASN A 195 -0.52 9.12 -0.09
N VAL A 196 -0.54 10.46 0.03
CA VAL A 196 0.39 11.35 -0.69
C VAL A 196 1.07 12.30 0.28
N PHE A 197 2.39 12.21 0.37
CA PHE A 197 3.18 13.01 1.29
C PHE A 197 3.78 14.23 0.59
N PHE A 198 3.67 15.37 1.27
CA PHE A 198 4.25 16.63 0.84
C PHE A 198 5.30 17.12 1.82
N LYS A 199 6.36 17.73 1.27
CA LYS A 199 7.34 18.52 2.01
C LYS A 199 7.74 19.72 1.16
N ASN A 200 7.69 20.93 1.71
CA ASN A 200 8.01 22.18 1.01
C ASN A 200 7.30 22.28 -0.36
N ASN A 201 5.99 21.97 -0.40
CA ASN A 201 5.14 21.94 -1.60
C ASN A 201 5.59 20.97 -2.71
N ARG A 202 6.41 19.96 -2.40
CA ARG A 202 6.80 18.88 -3.31
C ARG A 202 6.32 17.53 -2.80
N ILE A 203 5.93 16.65 -3.71
CA ILE A 203 5.56 15.26 -3.38
C ILE A 203 6.83 14.48 -3.04
N THR A 204 6.86 13.89 -1.85
CA THR A 204 8.01 13.13 -1.34
C THR A 204 7.75 11.63 -1.23
N GLY A 205 6.50 11.19 -1.34
CA GLY A 205 6.12 9.79 -1.47
C GLY A 205 4.63 9.60 -1.46
#